data_AF-A0A9R1AYL1-F1
#
_entry.id   AF-A0A9R1AYL1-F1
#
_cell.length_a   1.000
_cell.length_b   1.000
_cell.length_c   1.000
_cell.angle_alpha   90.00
_cell.angle_beta   90.00
_cell.angle_gamma   90.00
#
_symmetry.space_group_name_H-M   'P 1'
#
loop_
_entity.id
_entity.type
_entity.pdbx_description
1 polymer ?
#
loop_
_entity_poly.entity_id
_entity_poly.type
_entity_poly.pdbx_seq_one_letter_code
_entity_poly.pdbx_strand_id
1 'polypeptide(L)' 'MDDALLEVLVEHHNKGDHAQNGWKPHVYMHAIRNVKDKCNKDITKDNISGRMRTLDHHYEVVRKILSQSGFG' A
#
# COMPACT_ATOMS: atom_id res chain seq x y z
N MET A 1 4.12 9.33 -5.21
CA MET A 1 4.41 8.67 -3.91
C MET A 1 3.69 7.34 -3.86
N ASP A 2 2.38 7.31 -4.06
CA ASP A 2 1.62 6.05 -4.00
C ASP A 2 2.13 5.01 -4.98
N ASP A 3 2.47 5.40 -6.21
CA ASP A 3 3.05 4.47 -7.18
C ASP A 3 4.35 3.83 -6.65
N ALA A 4 5.27 4.63 -6.10
CA ALA A 4 6.52 4.13 -5.51
C ALA A 4 6.29 3.28 -4.26
N LEU A 5 5.25 3.58 -3.48
CA LEU A 5 4.87 2.76 -2.33
C LEU A 5 4.27 1.42 -2.79
N LEU A 6 3.31 1.46 -3.71
CA LEU A 6 2.58 0.32 -4.22
C LEU A 6 3.47 -0.66 -4.98
N GLU A 7 4.45 -0.17 -5.75
CA GLU A 7 5.45 -1.00 -6.41
C GLU A 7 6.12 -1.99 -5.43
N VAL A 8 6.59 -1.48 -4.29
CA VAL A 8 7.24 -2.31 -3.25
C VAL A 8 6.21 -3.23 -2.58
N LEU A 9 5.04 -2.71 -2.23
CA LEU A 9 4.04 -3.49 -1.51
C LEU A 9 3.45 -4.62 -2.36
N VAL A 10 3.24 -4.41 -3.66
CA VAL A 10 2.78 -5.45 -4.60
C VAL A 10 3.86 -6.50 -4.81
N GLU A 11 5.12 -6.11 -4.96
CA GLU A 11 6.23 -7.06 -5.06
C GLU A 11 6.29 -7.97 -3.82
N HIS A 12 6.23 -7.38 -2.62
CA HIS A 12 6.28 -8.13 -1.37
C HIS A 12 5.00 -8.91 -1.06
N HIS A 13 3.83 -8.47 -1.53
CA HIS A 13 2.59 -9.25 -1.51
C HIS A 13 2.81 -10.58 -2.24
N ASN A 14 3.33 -10.51 -3.46
CA ASN A 14 3.56 -11.68 -4.31
C ASN A 14 4.63 -12.64 -3.76
N LYS A 15 5.54 -12.13 -2.91
CA LYS A 15 6.53 -12.94 -2.18
C LYS A 15 6.02 -13.54 -0.87
N GLY A 16 4.79 -13.22 -0.46
CA GLY A 16 4.24 -13.69 0.81
C GLY A 16 4.90 -13.06 2.04
N ASP A 17 5.40 -11.82 1.92
CA ASP A 17 6.09 -11.10 3.01
C ASP A 17 5.13 -10.46 4.04
N HIS A 18 3.95 -11.04 4.16
CA HIS A 18 2.99 -10.71 5.19
C HIS A 18 3.45 -11.18 6.58
N ALA A 19 2.99 -10.46 7.59
CA ALA A 19 3.06 -10.83 9.00
C ALA A 19 1.63 -10.90 9.56
N GLN A 20 1.47 -11.40 10.79
CA GLN A 20 0.15 -11.53 11.42
C GLN A 20 -0.66 -10.21 11.41
N ASN A 21 0.03 -9.07 11.59
CA ASN A 21 -0.58 -7.73 11.68
C ASN A 21 0.01 -6.75 10.64
N GLY A 22 0.14 -7.18 9.39
CA GLY A 22 0.59 -6.32 8.28
C GLY A 22 1.80 -6.89 7.55
N TRP A 23 2.90 -6.15 7.52
CA TRP A 23 4.11 -6.54 6.78
C TRP A 23 5.25 -6.94 7.70
N LYS A 24 6.16 -7.78 7.19
CA LYS A 24 7.45 -8.02 7.86
C LYS A 24 8.27 -6.72 7.94
N PRO A 25 9.15 -6.55 8.95
CA PRO A 25 9.91 -5.31 9.15
C PRO A 25 10.71 -4.84 7.92
N HIS A 26 11.29 -5.76 7.14
CA HIS A 26 12.10 -5.41 5.97
C HIS A 26 11.29 -4.72 4.87
N VAL A 27 10.00 -5.04 4.73
CA VAL A 27 9.11 -4.43 3.73
C VAL A 27 8.96 -2.94 4.00
N TYR A 28 8.77 -2.55 5.28
CA TYR A 28 8.69 -1.14 5.64
C TYR A 28 10.00 -0.40 5.35
N MET A 29 11.15 -1.00 5.66
CA MET A 29 12.44 -0.41 5.34
C MET A 29 12.60 -0.20 3.83
N HIS A 30 12.19 -1.19 3.03
CA HIS A 30 12.28 -1.13 1.57
C HIS A 30 11.35 -0.06 0.99
N ALA A 31 10.12 0.02 1.50
CA ALA A 31 9.15 1.05 1.10
C ALA A 31 9.61 2.47 1.45
N ILE A 32 10.14 2.67 2.66
CA ILE A 32 10.69 3.97 3.10
C ILE A 32 11.83 4.40 2.18
N ARG A 33 12.76 3.49 1.87
CA ARG A 33 13.87 3.77 0.96
C ARG A 33 13.39 4.08 -0.46
N ASN A 34 12.51 3.25 -1.03
CA ASN A 34 12.01 3.48 -2.39
C ASN A 34 11.27 4.81 -2.52
N VAL A 35 10.47 5.19 -1.52
CA VAL A 35 9.81 6.51 -1.51
C VAL A 35 10.83 7.64 -1.35
N LYS A 36 11.86 7.48 -0.52
CA LYS A 36 12.94 8.47 -0.40
C LYS A 36 13.67 8.64 -1.74
N ASP A 37 14.03 7.56 -2.41
CA ASP A 37 14.82 7.59 -3.65
C ASP A 37 14.00 8.13 -4.82
N LYS A 38 12.74 7.68 -4.99
CA LYS A 38 11.91 8.06 -6.14
C LYS A 38 11.14 9.36 -5.96
N CYS A 39 10.86 9.76 -4.72
CA CYS A 39 10.02 10.92 -4.44
C CYS A 39 10.71 12.00 -3.59
N ASN A 40 11.94 11.76 -3.11
CA ASN A 40 12.66 12.64 -2.18
C ASN A 40 11.84 13.01 -0.94
N LYS A 41 11.10 12.04 -0.37
CA LYS A 41 10.27 12.24 0.82
C LYS A 41 10.67 11.29 1.93
N ASP A 42 10.84 11.85 3.12
CA ASP A 42 11.04 11.10 4.35
C ASP A 42 9.66 10.68 4.90
N ILE A 43 9.46 9.37 5.00
CA ILE A 43 8.21 8.78 5.51
C ILE A 43 8.51 7.77 6.60
N THR A 44 7.54 7.57 7.48
CA THR A 44 7.61 6.57 8.56
C THR A 44 6.67 5.41 8.27
N LYS A 45 6.77 4.36 9.12
CA LYS A 45 5.83 3.25 9.13
C LYS A 45 4.38 3.70 9.33
N ASP A 46 4.14 4.75 10.13
CA ASP A 46 2.80 5.27 10.37
C ASP A 46 2.24 5.98 9.13
N ASN A 47 3.08 6.69 8.38
CA ASN A 47 2.66 7.25 7.09
C ASN A 47 2.21 6.15 6.12
N ILE A 48 2.97 5.05 6.03
CA ILE A 48 2.62 3.89 5.18
C ILE A 48 1.30 3.27 5.64
N SER A 49 1.17 3.03 6.95
CA SER A 49 -0.02 2.39 7.53
C SER A 49 -1.27 3.26 7.34
N GLY A 50 -1.14 4.58 7.51
CA GLY A 50 -2.20 5.55 7.22
C GLY A 50 -2.60 5.54 5.76
N ARG A 51 -1.61 5.51 4.84
CA ARG A 51 -1.90 5.49 3.40
C ARG A 51 -2.60 4.21 2.96
N MET A 52 -2.19 3.05 3.48
CA MET A 52 -2.87 1.78 3.22
C MET A 52 -4.33 1.82 3.65
N ARG A 53 -4.64 2.37 4.83
CA ARG A 53 -6.04 2.54 5.28
C ARG A 53 -6.85 3.41 4.31
N THR A 54 -6.25 4.46 3.75
CA THR A 54 -6.92 5.28 2.73
C THR A 54 -7.15 4.51 1.44
N LEU A 55 -6.19 3.71 0.98
CA LEU A 55 -6.32 2.88 -0.21
C LEU A 55 -7.39 1.79 -0.03
N ASP A 56 -7.43 1.13 1.13
CA ASP A 56 -8.48 0.16 1.48
C ASP A 56 -9.86 0.81 1.44
N HIS A 57 -9.99 2.03 1.96
CA HIS A 57 -11.25 2.77 1.90
C HIS A 57 -11.66 3.08 0.45
N HIS A 58 -10.72 3.54 -0.39
CA HIS A 58 -10.99 3.80 -1.80
C HIS A 58 -11.38 2.52 -2.55
N TYR A 59 -10.69 1.41 -2.29
CA TYR A 59 -11.04 0.10 -2.83
C TYR A 59 -12.47 -0.28 -2.46
N GLU A 60 -12.85 -0.17 -1.18
CA GLU A 60 -14.21 -0.51 -0.74
C GLU A 60 -15.28 0.40 -1.37
N VAL A 61 -14.99 1.69 -1.58
CA VAL A 61 -15.91 2.59 -2.29
C VAL A 61 -16.10 2.14 -3.74
N VAL A 62 -15.01 1.88 -4.46
CA VAL A 62 -15.08 1.41 -5.86
C VAL A 62 -15.78 0.06 -5.94
N ARG A 63 -15.44 -0.88 -5.05
CA ARG A 63 -16.06 -2.20 -4.97
C ARG A 63 -17.57 -2.10 -4.76
N LYS A 64 -18.05 -1.18 -3.91
CA LYS A 64 -19.48 -0.94 -3.70
C LYS A 64 -20.16 -0.39 -4.94
N ILE A 65 -19.53 0.56 -5.65
CA ILE A 65 -20.06 1.09 -6.92
C ILE A 65 -20.21 -0.03 -7.95
N LEU A 66 -19.17 -0.86 -8.11
CA LEU A 66 -19.18 -1.99 -9.05
C LEU A 66 -20.22 -3.07 -8.69
N SER A 67 -20.61 -3.17 -7.42
CA SER A 67 -21.66 -4.11 -6.98
C SER A 67 -23.09 -3.66 -7.31
N GLN A 68 -23.28 -2.43 -7.78
CA GLN A 68 -24.60 -1.91 -8.18
C GLN A 68 -24.97 -2.38 -9.58
N SER A 69 -26.26 -2.62 -9.82
CA SER A 69 -26.77 -3.00 -11.14
C SER A 69 -26.46 -1.91 -12.18
N GLY A 70 -25.77 -2.27 -13.26
CA GLY A 70 -25.33 -1.36 -14.32
C GLY A 70 -23.81 -1.19 -14.43
N PHE A 71 -23.04 -1.76 -13.50
CA PHE A 71 -21.56 -1.77 -13.53
C PHE A 71 -20.94 -3.18 -13.57
N GLY A 72 -21.77 -4.23 -13.67
CA GLY A 72 -21.37 -5.63 -13.80
C GLY A 72 -21.68 -6.19 -15.18
#